data_AF-A0A6G4KDB4-F1
#
_entry.id   AF-A0A6G4KDB4-F1
#
_cell.length_a   1.000
_cell.length_b   1.000
_cell.length_c   1.000
_cell.angle_alpha   90.00
_cell.angle_beta   90.00
_cell.angle_gamma   90.00
#
_symmetry.space_group_name_H-M   'P 1'
#
loop_
_entity.id
_entity.type
_entity.pdbx_description
1 polymer ?
#
loop_
_entity_poly.entity_id
_entity_poly.type
_entity_poly.pdbx_seq_one_letter_code
_entity_poly.pdbx_strand_id
1 'polypeptide(L)'
;ANRIAFGKIYQSELRQRVEALGYETEVVGKHGMWEMPGVPVEAFSGRSQAIREAVGEGASLKSRDVAALDTRKSKQHVDPEVRMAEWMQTLKETGFDIRAYRDAADQRAETRTQAPGPASQDGPDVQQAVTQAIAGLSERKVQFTYTDVLARTVGILPPENGVIERARAGIDEAI
;
A
#
# COMPACT_ATOMS: atom_id res chain seq x y z
N ALA A 1 -23.32 5.26 -6.25
CA ALA A 1 -22.53 4.13 -5.72
C ALA A 1 -21.29 3.84 -6.58
N ASN A 2 -21.42 3.72 -7.90
CA ASN A 2 -20.34 3.22 -8.77
C ASN A 2 -19.09 4.13 -8.86
N ARG A 3 -19.23 5.46 -8.71
CA ARG A 3 -18.07 6.39 -8.75
C ARG A 3 -17.00 6.07 -7.70
N ILE A 4 -17.41 5.78 -6.46
CA ILE A 4 -16.47 5.46 -5.38
C ILE A 4 -15.85 4.07 -5.63
N ALA A 5 -16.64 3.12 -6.15
CA ALA A 5 -16.14 1.79 -6.48
C ALA A 5 -15.07 1.82 -7.58
N PHE A 6 -15.31 2.53 -8.69
CA PHE A 6 -14.32 2.69 -9.76
C PHE A 6 -13.06 3.42 -9.27
N GLY A 7 -13.21 4.45 -8.44
CA GLY A 7 -12.08 5.15 -7.82
C GLY A 7 -11.23 4.21 -6.95
N LYS A 8 -11.86 3.35 -6.16
CA LYS A 8 -11.17 2.35 -5.34
C LYS A 8 -10.41 1.31 -6.18
N ILE A 9 -11.02 0.81 -7.26
CA ILE A 9 -10.35 -0.13 -8.17
C ILE A 9 -9.09 0.53 -8.75
N TYR A 10 -9.22 1.74 -9.29
CA TYR A 10 -8.08 2.48 -9.82
C TYR A 10 -6.96 2.68 -8.78
N GLN A 11 -7.32 3.13 -7.58
CA GLN A 11 -6.34 3.36 -6.51
C GLN A 11 -5.67 2.08 -6.03
N SER A 12 -6.40 0.96 -5.98
CA SER A 12 -5.86 -0.34 -5.60
C SER A 12 -4.87 -0.86 -6.64
N GLU A 13 -5.25 -0.82 -7.92
CA GLU A 13 -4.40 -1.25 -9.04
C GLU A 13 -3.13 -0.40 -9.14
N LEU A 14 -3.26 0.92 -8.99
CA LEU A 14 -2.10 1.82 -9.00
C LEU A 14 -1.19 1.55 -7.80
N ARG A 15 -1.76 1.38 -6.60
CA ARG A 15 -1.01 1.09 -5.38
C ARG A 15 -0.17 -0.17 -5.53
N GLN A 16 -0.76 -1.26 -6.02
CA GLN A 16 -0.05 -2.53 -6.23
C GLN A 16 1.16 -2.36 -7.15
N ARG A 17 1.01 -1.61 -8.25
CA ARG A 17 2.12 -1.36 -9.19
C ARG A 17 3.21 -0.48 -8.57
N VAL A 18 2.83 0.55 -7.82
CA VAL A 18 3.75 1.46 -7.13
C VAL A 18 4.52 0.72 -6.03
N GLU A 19 3.83 -0.11 -5.23
CA GLU A 19 4.45 -0.95 -4.22
C GLU A 19 5.35 -2.01 -4.84
N ALA A 20 4.98 -2.60 -5.98
CA ALA A 20 5.80 -3.56 -6.73
C ALA A 20 7.12 -2.95 -7.22
N LEU A 21 7.11 -1.67 -7.62
CA LEU A 21 8.32 -0.88 -7.92
C LEU A 21 9.14 -0.52 -6.68
N GLY A 22 8.69 -0.95 -5.50
CA GLY A 22 9.42 -0.75 -4.25
C GLY A 22 9.14 0.61 -3.63
N TYR A 23 8.06 1.33 -3.94
CA TYR A 23 7.66 2.52 -3.19
C TYR A 23 6.76 2.16 -1.98
N GLU A 24 6.83 2.94 -0.90
CA GLU A 24 5.87 2.78 0.22
C GLU A 24 4.62 3.60 -0.05
N THR A 25 3.50 3.15 0.51
CA THR A 25 2.25 3.91 0.46
C THR A 25 1.58 3.90 1.82
N GLU A 26 0.97 5.02 2.19
CA GLU A 26 0.21 5.19 3.43
C GLU A 26 -1.17 5.77 3.16
N VAL A 27 -2.18 5.33 3.91
CA VAL A 27 -3.55 5.81 3.75
C VAL A 27 -3.72 7.11 4.52
N VAL A 28 -3.80 8.24 3.80
CA VAL A 28 -3.92 9.58 4.39
C VAL A 28 -5.32 10.19 4.25
N GLY A 29 -6.25 9.50 3.57
CA GLY A 29 -7.58 10.05 3.29
C GLY A 29 -8.71 9.03 3.33
N LYS A 30 -9.93 9.54 3.17
CA LYS A 30 -11.15 8.73 3.15
C LYS A 30 -11.17 7.80 1.95
N HIS A 31 -11.93 6.71 2.05
CA HIS A 31 -12.17 5.77 0.95
C HIS A 31 -10.95 5.06 0.37
N GLY A 32 -9.83 5.03 1.10
CA GLY A 32 -8.60 4.36 0.65
C GLY A 32 -7.66 5.26 -0.14
N MET A 33 -7.88 6.58 -0.12
CA MET A 33 -6.92 7.55 -0.64
C MET A 33 -5.59 7.40 0.11
N TRP A 34 -4.51 7.24 -0.65
CA TRP A 34 -3.17 7.00 -0.14
C TRP A 34 -2.18 7.93 -0.82
N GLU A 35 -1.07 8.17 -0.15
CA GLU A 35 0.07 8.95 -0.67
C GLU A 35 1.36 8.20 -0.36
N MET A 36 2.47 8.67 -0.96
CA MET A 36 3.81 8.19 -0.65
C MET A 36 4.39 8.97 0.54
N PRO A 37 4.82 8.29 1.61
CA PRO A 37 5.31 8.98 2.80
C PRO A 37 6.56 9.81 2.48
N GLY A 38 6.65 11.01 3.07
CA GLY A 38 7.78 11.93 2.90
C GLY A 38 7.78 12.74 1.61
N VAL A 39 6.90 12.46 0.64
CA VAL A 39 6.75 13.27 -0.58
C VAL A 39 5.98 14.56 -0.24
N PRO A 40 6.45 15.75 -0.64
CA PRO A 40 5.88 17.04 -0.24
C PRO A 40 4.63 17.41 -1.07
N VAL A 41 3.56 16.62 -0.95
CA VAL A 41 2.31 16.78 -1.73
C VAL A 41 1.66 18.16 -1.53
N GLU A 42 1.70 18.70 -0.32
CA GLU A 42 1.09 20.00 -0.02
C GLU A 42 1.71 21.16 -0.82
N ALA A 43 3.02 21.13 -1.10
CA ALA A 43 3.69 22.17 -1.89
C ALA A 43 3.17 22.25 -3.34
N PHE A 44 2.61 21.14 -3.86
CA PHE A 44 2.05 21.05 -5.20
C PHE A 44 0.51 21.09 -5.21
N SER A 45 -0.12 21.28 -4.05
CA SER A 45 -1.58 21.21 -3.86
C SER A 45 -2.28 22.57 -3.92
N GLY A 46 -1.74 23.52 -4.70
CA GLY A 46 -2.22 24.91 -4.71
C GLY A 46 -3.71 25.09 -5.02
N ARG A 47 -4.31 24.24 -5.88
CA ARG A 47 -5.76 24.28 -6.14
C ARG A 47 -6.57 23.82 -4.93
N SER A 48 -6.14 22.77 -4.24
CA SER A 48 -6.82 22.27 -3.04
C SER A 48 -6.76 23.29 -1.91
N GLN A 49 -5.62 23.97 -1.75
CA GLN A 49 -5.44 25.06 -0.79
C GLN A 49 -6.34 26.26 -1.11
N ALA A 50 -6.33 26.75 -2.36
CA ALA A 50 -7.18 27.88 -2.76
C ALA A 50 -8.68 27.61 -2.54
N ILE A 51 -9.15 26.38 -2.82
CA ILE A 51 -10.53 26.00 -2.55
C ILE A 51 -10.83 26.03 -1.05
N ARG A 52 -9.96 25.42 -0.23
CA ARG A 52 -10.10 25.37 1.23
C ARG A 52 -10.08 26.76 1.85
N GLU A 53 -9.20 27.66 1.38
CA GLU A 53 -9.13 29.05 1.82
C GLU A 53 -10.42 29.82 1.47
N ALA A 54 -10.99 29.57 0.29
CA ALA A 54 -12.21 30.25 -0.15
C ALA A 54 -13.47 29.85 0.64
N VAL A 55 -13.57 28.61 1.14
CA VAL A 55 -14.78 28.12 1.82
C VAL A 55 -14.62 27.77 3.30
N GLY A 56 -13.39 27.66 3.78
CA GLY A 56 -13.04 27.16 5.12
C GLY A 56 -13.06 25.63 5.23
N GLU A 57 -12.37 25.10 6.25
CA GLU A 57 -12.18 23.65 6.47
C GLU A 57 -13.49 22.88 6.74
N GLY A 58 -14.50 23.53 7.32
CA GLY A 58 -15.79 22.92 7.67
C GLY A 58 -16.83 22.92 6.55
N ALA A 59 -16.47 23.37 5.34
CA ALA A 59 -17.43 23.59 4.26
C ALA A 59 -18.08 22.29 3.76
N SER A 60 -19.38 22.38 3.43
CA SER A 60 -20.10 21.28 2.79
C SER A 60 -19.48 20.94 1.42
N LEU A 61 -19.68 19.70 0.95
CA LEU A 61 -19.23 19.29 -0.39
C LEU A 61 -19.76 20.22 -1.49
N LYS A 62 -21.02 20.65 -1.38
CA LYS A 62 -21.64 21.55 -2.35
C LYS A 62 -20.98 22.94 -2.35
N SER A 63 -20.63 23.46 -1.17
CA SER A 63 -19.91 24.74 -1.05
C SER A 63 -18.52 24.64 -1.68
N ARG A 64 -17.82 23.52 -1.48
CA ARG A 64 -16.51 23.25 -2.10
C ARG A 64 -16.60 23.14 -3.62
N ASP A 65 -17.67 22.53 -4.15
CA ASP A 65 -17.89 22.45 -5.59
C ASP A 65 -18.05 23.83 -6.23
N VAL A 66 -18.80 24.74 -5.58
CA VAL A 66 -18.95 26.13 -6.04
C VAL A 66 -17.60 26.85 -6.01
N ALA A 67 -16.88 26.79 -4.90
CA ALA A 67 -15.56 27.43 -4.82
C ALA A 67 -14.53 26.84 -5.78
N ALA A 68 -14.62 25.55 -6.10
CA ALA A 68 -13.78 24.93 -7.11
C ALA A 68 -14.01 25.51 -8.51
N LEU A 69 -15.22 26.01 -8.80
CA LEU A 69 -15.54 26.73 -10.04
C LEU A 69 -15.09 28.19 -9.94
N ASP A 70 -15.38 28.87 -8.84
CA ASP A 70 -15.10 30.31 -8.68
C ASP A 70 -13.59 30.61 -8.63
N THR A 71 -12.82 29.76 -7.95
CA THR A 71 -11.35 29.90 -7.86
C THR A 71 -10.62 29.37 -9.10
N ARG A 72 -11.35 28.83 -10.08
CA ARG A 72 -10.76 28.24 -11.29
C ARG A 72 -10.24 29.32 -12.23
N LYS A 73 -8.92 29.44 -12.32
CA LYS A 73 -8.28 30.20 -13.40
C LYS A 73 -8.59 29.58 -14.76
N SER A 74 -8.73 30.43 -15.78
CA SER A 74 -8.86 29.99 -17.17
C SER A 74 -7.61 29.21 -17.61
N LYS A 75 -7.76 28.34 -18.61
CA LYS A 75 -6.62 27.61 -19.16
C LYS A 75 -5.65 28.60 -19.79
N GLN A 76 -4.38 28.50 -19.42
CA GLN A 76 -3.30 29.31 -19.97
C GLN A 76 -2.36 28.41 -20.76
N HIS A 77 -1.87 28.91 -21.89
CA HIS A 77 -0.72 28.31 -22.54
C HIS A 77 0.51 28.65 -21.69
N VAL A 78 1.25 27.64 -21.26
CA VAL A 78 2.48 27.86 -20.51
C VAL A 78 3.62 27.11 -21.17
N ASP A 79 4.77 27.77 -21.23
CA ASP A 79 6.01 27.17 -21.67
C ASP A 79 6.38 25.97 -20.76
N PRO A 80 6.57 24.76 -21.32
CA PRO A 80 6.93 23.58 -20.55
C PRO A 80 8.24 23.72 -19.76
N GLU A 81 9.25 24.40 -20.30
CA GLU A 81 10.55 24.54 -19.65
C GLU A 81 10.47 25.46 -18.44
N VAL A 82 9.74 26.57 -18.59
CA VAL A 82 9.48 27.51 -17.49
C VAL A 82 8.72 26.80 -16.36
N ARG A 83 7.69 26.01 -16.68
CA ARG A 83 6.93 25.26 -15.67
C ARG A 83 7.77 24.21 -14.96
N MET A 84 8.62 23.50 -15.70
CA MET A 84 9.53 22.52 -15.10
C MET A 84 10.51 23.21 -14.15
N ALA A 85 11.07 24.36 -14.52
CA ALA A 85 11.96 25.12 -13.66
C ALA A 85 11.27 25.57 -12.36
N GLU A 86 10.03 26.07 -12.45
CA GLU A 86 9.22 26.44 -11.28
C GLU A 86 8.94 25.25 -10.36
N TRP A 87 8.59 24.08 -10.91
CA TRP A 87 8.36 22.88 -10.11
C TRP A 87 9.64 22.38 -9.44
N MET A 88 10.76 22.37 -10.15
CA MET A 88 12.05 22.01 -9.57
C MET A 88 12.50 22.99 -8.49
N GLN A 89 12.19 24.27 -8.64
CA GLN A 89 12.45 25.29 -7.62
C GLN A 89 11.57 25.05 -6.38
N THR A 90 10.26 24.87 -6.56
CA THR A 90 9.33 24.55 -5.48
C THR A 90 9.77 23.29 -4.74
N LEU A 91 10.22 22.26 -5.46
CA LEU A 91 10.69 21.02 -4.85
C LEU A 91 11.96 21.23 -4.02
N LYS A 92 12.92 22.02 -4.52
CA LYS A 92 14.14 22.34 -3.75
C LYS A 92 13.82 23.05 -2.43
N GLU A 93 12.82 23.92 -2.42
CA GLU A 93 12.38 24.63 -1.21
C GLU A 93 11.82 23.69 -0.14
N THR A 94 11.28 22.54 -0.53
CA THR A 94 10.81 21.50 0.40
C THR A 94 11.95 20.66 0.99
N GLY A 95 13.16 20.73 0.44
CA GLY A 95 14.28 19.87 0.82
C GLY A 95 14.16 18.41 0.36
N PHE A 96 13.17 18.09 -0.47
CA PHE A 96 12.94 16.73 -0.95
C PHE A 96 13.97 16.32 -2.01
N ASP A 97 14.65 15.21 -1.77
CA ASP A 97 15.61 14.62 -2.72
C ASP A 97 14.97 13.47 -3.50
N ILE A 98 14.63 13.75 -4.77
CA ILE A 98 14.05 12.75 -5.69
C ILE A 98 14.98 11.54 -5.87
N ARG A 99 16.29 11.76 -5.95
CA ARG A 99 17.24 10.70 -6.26
C ARG A 99 17.36 9.77 -5.08
N ALA A 100 17.58 10.33 -3.88
CA ALA A 100 17.64 9.53 -2.66
C ALA A 100 16.33 8.74 -2.44
N TYR A 101 15.18 9.36 -2.71
CA TYR A 101 13.89 8.69 -2.56
C TYR A 101 13.70 7.53 -3.55
N ARG A 102 14.12 7.70 -4.81
CA ARG A 102 14.09 6.63 -5.82
C ARG A 102 15.08 5.52 -5.48
N ASP A 103 16.31 5.86 -5.10
CA ASP A 103 17.34 4.88 -4.76
C ASP A 103 16.91 4.02 -3.56
N ALA A 104 16.22 4.62 -2.58
CA ALA A 104 15.61 3.89 -1.47
C ALA A 104 14.45 2.98 -1.91
N ALA A 105 13.71 3.34 -2.97
CA ALA A 105 12.69 2.47 -3.55
C ALA A 105 13.31 1.30 -4.32
N ASP A 106 14.34 1.56 -5.11
CA ASP A 106 15.08 0.55 -5.85
C ASP A 106 15.70 -0.49 -4.91
N GLN A 107 16.35 -0.05 -3.82
CA GLN A 107 16.87 -0.95 -2.78
C GLN A 107 15.80 -1.84 -2.15
N ARG A 108 14.58 -1.32 -1.95
CA ARG A 108 13.47 -2.10 -1.41
C ARG A 108 12.91 -3.10 -2.44
N ALA A 109 12.86 -2.72 -3.71
CA ALA A 109 12.51 -3.63 -4.79
C ALA A 109 13.54 -4.77 -4.93
N GLU A 110 14.83 -4.44 -4.85
CA GLU A 110 15.93 -5.41 -4.85
C GLU A 110 15.86 -6.34 -3.64
N THR A 111 15.68 -5.79 -2.42
CA THR A 111 15.54 -6.60 -1.20
C THR A 111 14.35 -7.54 -1.28
N ARG A 112 13.23 -7.13 -1.88
CA ARG A 112 12.08 -8.03 -2.09
C ARG A 112 12.37 -9.14 -3.09
N THR A 113 13.18 -8.87 -4.11
CA THR A 113 13.55 -9.84 -5.14
C THR A 113 14.64 -10.80 -4.63
N GLN A 114 15.54 -10.31 -3.77
CA GLN A 114 16.64 -11.06 -3.17
C GLN A 114 16.26 -11.76 -1.86
N ALA A 115 15.19 -11.29 -1.18
CA ALA A 115 14.57 -12.05 -0.11
C ALA A 115 14.33 -13.45 -0.68
N PRO A 116 14.83 -14.50 -0.01
CA PRO A 116 14.59 -15.85 -0.49
C PRO A 116 13.09 -15.98 -0.69
N GLY A 117 12.64 -16.23 -1.93
CA GLY A 117 11.36 -16.89 -2.13
C GLY A 117 11.32 -18.07 -1.16
N PRO A 118 10.15 -18.39 -0.57
CA PRO A 118 10.03 -19.28 0.59
C PRO A 118 11.07 -20.38 0.47
N ALA A 119 12.07 -20.32 1.37
CA ALA A 119 13.30 -21.08 1.24
C ALA A 119 13.00 -22.48 0.72
N SER A 120 13.79 -22.91 -0.26
CA SER A 120 13.77 -24.22 -0.90
C SER A 120 13.08 -25.29 -0.04
N GLN A 121 12.19 -26.07 -0.67
CA GLN A 121 11.35 -27.14 -0.12
C GLN A 121 12.12 -28.29 0.58
N ASP A 122 13.37 -28.09 0.99
CA ASP A 122 14.27 -29.03 1.65
C ASP A 122 14.49 -28.68 3.13
N GLY A 123 13.40 -28.39 3.85
CA GLY A 123 13.39 -28.39 5.32
C GLY A 123 12.34 -29.39 5.81
N PRO A 124 12.62 -30.25 6.80
CA PRO A 124 11.60 -31.15 7.30
C PRO A 124 10.42 -30.37 7.90
N ASP A 125 9.23 -30.94 7.73
CA ASP A 125 8.09 -30.86 8.65
C ASP A 125 7.00 -29.77 8.55
N VAL A 126 6.90 -28.91 7.53
CA VAL A 126 5.64 -28.12 7.38
C VAL A 126 4.47 -29.06 7.05
N GLN A 127 4.63 -29.92 6.05
CA GLN A 127 3.60 -30.87 5.64
C GLN A 127 3.28 -31.90 6.74
N GLN A 128 4.31 -32.36 7.48
CA GLN A 128 4.08 -33.26 8.61
C GLN A 128 3.45 -32.54 9.80
N ALA A 129 3.83 -31.29 10.09
CA ALA A 129 3.19 -30.49 11.15
C ALA A 129 1.71 -30.23 10.84
N VAL A 130 1.37 -29.94 9.58
CA VAL A 130 -0.03 -29.82 9.15
C VAL A 130 -0.77 -31.14 9.32
N THR A 131 -0.16 -32.27 8.90
CA THR A 131 -0.76 -33.60 9.06
C THR A 131 -0.99 -33.95 10.54
N GLN A 132 -0.01 -33.68 11.41
CA GLN A 132 -0.11 -33.89 12.86
C GLN A 132 -1.14 -32.97 13.50
N ALA A 133 -1.22 -31.71 13.04
CA ALA A 133 -2.23 -30.76 13.50
C ALA A 133 -3.64 -31.24 13.14
N ILE A 134 -3.86 -31.68 11.90
CA ILE A 134 -5.15 -32.21 11.44
C ILE A 134 -5.52 -33.49 12.19
N ALA A 135 -4.59 -34.43 12.35
CA ALA A 135 -4.83 -35.67 13.09
C ALA A 135 -5.19 -35.39 14.57
N GLY A 136 -4.42 -34.53 15.25
CA GLY A 136 -4.71 -34.19 16.64
C GLY A 136 -6.02 -33.40 16.83
N LEU A 137 -6.43 -32.61 15.83
CA LEU A 137 -7.72 -31.93 15.83
C LEU A 137 -8.88 -32.88 15.54
N SER A 138 -8.72 -33.82 14.60
CA SER A 138 -9.76 -34.76 14.20
C SER A 138 -10.07 -35.81 15.29
N GLU A 139 -9.10 -36.14 16.14
CA GLU A 139 -9.33 -36.99 17.33
C GLU A 139 -10.31 -36.38 18.34
N ARG A 140 -10.41 -35.04 18.41
CA ARG A 140 -11.18 -34.31 19.44
C ARG A 140 -12.39 -33.57 18.88
N LYS A 141 -12.38 -33.22 17.60
CA LYS A 141 -13.41 -32.41 16.95
C LYS A 141 -13.78 -33.00 15.59
N VAL A 142 -15.08 -33.04 15.30
CA VAL A 142 -15.63 -33.44 13.99
C VAL A 142 -15.49 -32.31 12.95
N GLN A 143 -15.38 -31.05 13.39
CA GLN A 143 -15.19 -29.87 12.55
C GLN A 143 -14.20 -28.92 13.22
N PHE A 144 -13.31 -28.33 12.42
CA PHE A 144 -12.33 -27.33 12.85
C PHE A 144 -12.16 -26.28 11.76
N THR A 145 -11.79 -25.07 12.17
CA THR A 145 -11.63 -23.92 11.27
C THR A 145 -10.19 -23.84 10.74
N TYR A 146 -9.98 -23.10 9.65
CA TYR A 146 -8.64 -22.80 9.15
C TYR A 146 -7.72 -22.22 10.24
N THR A 147 -8.27 -21.36 11.10
CA THR A 147 -7.52 -20.76 12.22
C THR A 147 -7.11 -21.79 13.26
N ASP A 148 -7.94 -22.80 13.53
CA ASP A 148 -7.58 -23.89 14.46
C ASP A 148 -6.38 -24.70 13.93
N VAL A 149 -6.41 -25.03 12.63
CA VAL A 149 -5.30 -25.75 11.96
C VAL A 149 -4.04 -24.89 11.96
N LEU A 150 -4.15 -23.61 11.59
CA LEU A 150 -3.02 -22.67 11.58
C LEU A 150 -2.37 -22.52 12.96
N ALA A 151 -3.18 -22.30 14.00
CA ALA A 151 -2.67 -22.14 15.36
C ALA A 151 -1.94 -23.40 15.84
N ARG A 152 -2.45 -24.59 15.50
CA ARG A 152 -1.84 -25.86 15.89
C ARG A 152 -0.55 -26.15 15.10
N THR A 153 -0.54 -25.91 13.79
CA THR A 153 0.64 -26.08 12.93
C THR A 153 1.77 -25.14 13.34
N VAL A 154 1.48 -23.86 13.60
CA VAL A 154 2.47 -22.88 14.08
C VAL A 154 3.04 -23.28 15.45
N GLY A 155 2.23 -23.92 16.30
CA GLY A 155 2.70 -24.42 17.60
C GLY A 155 3.60 -25.67 17.53
N ILE A 156 3.61 -26.39 16.40
CA ILE A 156 4.49 -27.55 16.17
C ILE A 156 5.81 -27.10 15.53
N LEU A 157 5.78 -26.09 14.68
CA LEU A 157 6.95 -25.58 13.96
C LEU A 157 7.91 -24.79 14.86
N PRO A 158 9.22 -24.83 14.60
CA PRO A 158 10.20 -24.02 15.33
C PRO A 158 9.96 -22.52 15.11
N PRO A 159 10.18 -21.66 16.13
CA PRO A 159 9.92 -20.23 16.04
C PRO A 159 11.02 -19.52 15.23
N GLU A 160 10.80 -19.43 13.92
CA GLU A 160 11.65 -18.73 12.96
C GLU A 160 10.88 -17.58 12.28
N ASN A 161 11.61 -16.64 11.68
CA ASN A 161 11.00 -15.59 10.87
C ASN A 161 10.25 -16.22 9.67
N GLY A 162 9.00 -15.81 9.44
CA GLY A 162 8.17 -16.32 8.34
C GLY A 162 7.47 -17.66 8.59
N VAL A 163 7.46 -18.19 9.82
CA VAL A 163 6.74 -19.45 10.16
C VAL A 163 5.25 -19.38 9.83
N ILE A 164 4.60 -18.24 10.05
CA ILE A 164 3.15 -18.09 9.79
C ILE A 164 2.86 -18.22 8.29
N GLU A 165 3.66 -17.58 7.43
CA GLU A 165 3.49 -17.66 5.98
C GLU A 165 3.77 -19.08 5.47
N ARG A 166 4.80 -19.75 6.01
CA ARG A 166 5.05 -21.17 5.70
C ARG A 166 3.91 -22.09 6.13
N ALA A 167 3.36 -21.89 7.33
CA ALA A 167 2.24 -22.68 7.83
C ALA A 167 0.97 -22.46 7.00
N ARG A 168 0.70 -21.22 6.56
CA ARG A 168 -0.41 -20.91 5.64
C ARG A 168 -0.25 -21.64 4.31
N ALA A 169 0.91 -21.51 3.68
CA ALA A 169 1.20 -22.18 2.40
C ALA A 169 1.04 -23.70 2.51
N GLY A 170 1.52 -24.31 3.60
CA GLY A 170 1.36 -25.75 3.83
C GLY A 170 -0.08 -26.21 4.05
N ILE A 171 -0.91 -25.39 4.71
CA ILE A 171 -2.35 -25.69 4.86
C ILE A 171 -3.07 -25.56 3.52
N ASP A 172 -2.74 -24.54 2.73
CA ASP A 172 -3.35 -24.32 1.42
C ASP A 172 -2.99 -25.43 0.42
N GLU A 173 -1.82 -26.06 0.54
CA GLU A 173 -1.46 -27.26 -0.24
C GLU A 173 -2.24 -28.52 0.17
N ALA A 174 -2.74 -28.59 1.41
CA ALA A 174 -3.39 -29.78 1.97
C ALA A 174 -4.93 -29.81 1.80
N ILE A 175 -5.53 -28.72 1.32
CA ILE A 175 -6.97 -28.54 1.10
C ILE A 175 -7.28 -28.64 -0.40
#